data_AF-A0A8S1HU61-F1
#
_entry.id   AF-A0A8S1HU61-F1
#
_cell.length_a   1.000
_cell.length_b   1.000
_cell.length_c   1.000
_cell.angle_alpha   90.00
_cell.angle_beta   90.00
_cell.angle_gamma   90.00
#
_symmetry.space_group_name_H-M   'P 1'
#
loop_
_entity.id
_entity.type
_entity.pdbx_description
1 polymer ?
#
loop_
_entity_poly.entity_id
_entity_poly.type
_entity_poly.pdbx_seq_one_letter_code
_entity_poly.pdbx_strand_id
1 'polypeptide(L)'
;MLTRQIIRPIVQATRNHSSHTPAPVKFTGQGPSSFVHDGWASARLPFHVNNKWLFATKAITFLALGFWAPFVVVEYQLRKANSQ
;
A
#
# COMPACT_ATOMS: atom_id res chain seq x y z
N MET A 1 -13.50 -8.89 42.64
CA MET A 1 -12.20 -8.64 41.95
C MET A 1 -12.04 -9.43 40.65
N LEU A 2 -12.85 -10.48 40.39
CA LEU A 2 -12.79 -11.33 39.19
C LEU A 2 -13.28 -10.67 37.88
N THR A 3 -14.22 -9.73 37.98
CA THR A 3 -14.84 -9.07 36.81
C THR A 3 -13.88 -8.14 36.06
N ARG A 4 -12.97 -7.45 36.76
CA ARG A 4 -11.98 -6.56 36.12
C ARG A 4 -10.90 -7.29 35.34
N GLN A 5 -10.67 -8.57 35.58
CA GLN A 5 -9.65 -9.37 34.89
C GLN A 5 -10.12 -9.89 33.53
N ILE A 6 -11.44 -10.11 33.36
CA ILE A 6 -12.02 -10.61 32.10
C ILE A 6 -12.36 -9.46 31.14
N ILE A 7 -12.66 -8.27 31.66
CA ILE A 7 -13.05 -7.11 30.84
C ILE A 7 -11.84 -6.45 30.16
N ARG A 8 -10.67 -6.44 30.83
CA ARG A 8 -9.44 -5.84 30.29
C ARG A 8 -9.00 -6.39 28.92
N PRO A 9 -8.95 -7.71 28.67
CA PRO A 9 -8.55 -8.24 27.36
C PRO A 9 -9.57 -7.91 26.26
N ILE A 10 -10.86 -7.82 26.58
CA ILE A 10 -11.91 -7.45 25.62
C ILE A 10 -11.77 -5.98 25.22
N VAL A 11 -11.57 -5.09 26.20
CA VAL A 11 -11.36 -3.67 25.94
C VAL A 11 -10.05 -3.43 25.17
N GLN A 12 -8.98 -4.17 25.49
CA GLN A 12 -7.72 -4.12 24.74
C GLN A 12 -7.86 -4.65 23.31
N ALA A 13 -8.65 -5.70 23.09
CA ALA A 13 -8.97 -6.19 21.75
C ALA A 13 -9.72 -5.10 20.95
N THR A 14 -10.74 -4.46 21.53
CA THR A 14 -11.46 -3.40 20.79
C THR A 14 -10.62 -2.14 20.52
N ARG A 15 -9.66 -1.80 21.38
CA ARG A 15 -8.80 -0.62 21.22
C ARG A 15 -7.63 -0.82 20.24
N ASN A 16 -7.15 -2.05 20.07
CA ASN A 16 -6.02 -2.36 19.18
C ASN A 16 -6.44 -2.68 17.73
N HIS A 17 -7.74 -2.75 17.45
CA HIS A 17 -8.25 -2.88 16.08
C HIS A 17 -8.32 -1.54 15.32
N SER A 18 -7.98 -0.43 15.98
CA SER A 18 -8.06 0.93 15.42
C SER A 18 -6.72 1.50 14.94
N SER A 19 -5.61 0.78 15.11
CA SER A 19 -4.30 1.23 14.64
C SER A 19 -3.94 0.51 13.36
N HIS A 20 -3.73 1.30 12.30
CA HIS A 20 -3.10 0.95 11.03
C HIS A 20 -1.80 0.16 11.22
N THR A 21 -1.90 -1.13 11.50
CA THR A 21 -0.79 -2.05 11.46
C THR A 21 -1.25 -3.19 10.57
N PRO A 22 -0.71 -3.34 9.34
CA PRO A 22 -0.97 -4.51 8.53
C PRO A 22 -0.32 -5.68 9.25
N ALA A 23 -1.06 -6.31 10.16
CA ALA A 23 -0.67 -7.58 10.74
C ALA A 23 -0.49 -8.55 9.55
N PRO A 24 0.69 -9.18 9.38
CA PRO A 24 0.89 -10.13 8.30
C PRO A 24 -0.23 -11.17 8.39
N VAL A 25 -0.96 -11.33 7.29
CA VAL A 25 -2.08 -12.28 7.18
C VAL A 25 -1.56 -13.62 7.67
N LYS A 26 -2.07 -14.09 8.82
CA LYS A 26 -1.72 -15.40 9.35
C LYS A 26 -2.02 -16.41 8.26
N PHE A 27 -1.10 -17.34 8.03
CA PHE A 27 -1.29 -18.46 7.09
C PHE A 27 -2.41 -19.36 7.64
N THR A 28 -3.66 -18.94 7.44
CA THR A 28 -4.84 -19.74 7.74
C THR A 28 -5.14 -20.58 6.51
N GLY A 29 -5.28 -21.90 6.69
CA GLY A 29 -5.64 -22.80 5.60
C GLY A 29 -6.87 -22.29 4.87
N GLN A 30 -6.75 -22.12 3.56
CA GLN A 30 -7.82 -21.63 2.72
C GLN A 30 -8.87 -22.74 2.57
N GLY A 31 -10.07 -22.52 3.11
CA GLY A 31 -11.21 -23.44 2.96
C GLY A 31 -11.92 -23.29 1.61
N PRO A 32 -12.76 -24.26 1.20
CA PRO A 32 -13.41 -24.29 -0.11
C PRO A 32 -14.32 -23.09 -0.43
N SER A 33 -14.83 -22.41 0.60
CA SER A 33 -15.69 -21.23 0.52
C SER A 33 -15.01 -19.94 1.04
N SER A 34 -13.72 -20.01 1.37
CA SER A 34 -12.98 -18.86 1.91
C SER A 34 -12.34 -18.03 0.80
N PHE A 35 -12.17 -16.73 1.05
CA PHE A 35 -11.50 -15.82 0.13
C PHE A 35 -10.05 -16.26 -0.14
N VAL A 36 -9.60 -16.08 -1.39
CA VAL A 36 -8.19 -16.32 -1.75
C VAL A 36 -7.33 -15.28 -1.07
N HIS A 37 -6.57 -15.72 -0.08
CA HIS A 37 -5.62 -14.90 0.62
C HIS A 37 -4.26 -15.06 -0.06
N ASP A 38 -4.00 -14.24 -1.08
CA ASP A 38 -2.66 -14.02 -1.65
C ASP A 38 -1.80 -13.26 -0.62
N GLY A 39 -1.60 -13.83 0.57
CA GLY A 39 -1.12 -13.17 1.77
C GLY A 39 0.28 -12.54 1.67
N TRP A 40 0.94 -12.66 0.53
CA TRP A 40 2.30 -12.18 0.27
C TRP A 40 2.46 -11.29 -0.97
N ALA A 41 1.69 -11.50 -2.04
CA ALA A 41 1.96 -10.85 -3.34
C ALA A 41 1.64 -9.35 -3.34
N SER A 42 0.60 -8.93 -2.63
CA SER A 42 0.11 -7.54 -2.61
C SER A 42 0.05 -6.93 -1.21
N ALA A 43 0.11 -7.75 -0.15
CA ALA A 43 -0.09 -7.31 1.23
C ALA A 43 0.99 -6.34 1.75
N ARG A 44 2.18 -6.30 1.12
CA ARG A 44 3.31 -5.45 1.53
C ARG A 44 3.57 -4.26 0.60
N LEU A 45 2.77 -4.07 -0.44
CA LEU A 45 2.97 -2.96 -1.36
C LEU A 45 2.48 -1.66 -0.70
N PRO A 46 3.23 -0.54 -0.84
CA PRO A 46 2.81 0.76 -0.30
C PRO A 46 1.66 1.40 -1.11
N PHE A 47 1.04 0.66 -2.03
CA PHE A 47 -0.08 1.08 -2.85
C PHE A 47 -1.04 -0.08 -3.10
N HIS A 48 -2.32 0.22 -3.25
CA HIS A 48 -3.35 -0.79 -3.51
C HIS A 48 -3.33 -1.26 -4.97
N VAL A 49 -3.46 -2.58 -5.16
CA VAL A 49 -3.45 -3.25 -6.48
C VAL A 49 -4.77 -3.95 -6.82
N ASN A 50 -5.80 -3.80 -5.97
CA ASN A 50 -7.07 -4.52 -6.12
C ASN A 50 -7.86 -4.15 -7.39
N ASN A 51 -7.68 -2.92 -7.89
CA ASN A 51 -8.30 -2.45 -9.13
C ASN A 51 -7.25 -2.38 -10.23
N LYS A 52 -7.35 -3.29 -11.21
CA LYS A 52 -6.39 -3.41 -12.33
C LYS A 52 -6.23 -2.12 -13.14
N TRP A 53 -7.30 -1.37 -13.34
CA TRP A 53 -7.26 -0.13 -14.11
C TRP A 53 -6.59 0.99 -13.33
N LEU A 54 -6.93 1.14 -12.05
CA LEU A 54 -6.28 2.12 -11.17
C LEU A 54 -4.79 1.80 -10.99
N PHE A 55 -4.44 0.52 -10.86
CA PHE A 55 -3.06 0.09 -10.77
C PHE A 55 -2.30 0.39 -12.06
N ALA A 56 -2.86 0.06 -13.24
CA ALA A 56 -2.26 0.37 -14.53
C ALA A 56 -2.01 1.87 -14.69
N THR A 57 -2.99 2.73 -14.35
CA THR A 57 -2.81 4.18 -14.38
C THR A 57 -1.65 4.61 -13.49
N LYS A 58 -1.59 4.15 -12.24
CA LYS A 58 -0.49 4.48 -11.32
C LYS A 58 0.88 4.05 -11.85
N ALA A 59 0.98 2.83 -12.38
CA ALA A 59 2.21 2.30 -12.93
C ALA A 59 2.67 3.11 -14.16
N ILE A 60 1.76 3.39 -15.09
CA ILE A 60 2.05 4.18 -16.30
C ILE A 60 2.50 5.59 -15.91
N THR A 61 1.79 6.28 -15.01
CA THR A 61 2.17 7.63 -14.57
C THR A 61 3.55 7.64 -13.91
N PHE A 62 3.82 6.69 -13.01
CA PHE A 62 5.12 6.60 -12.34
C PHE A 62 6.28 6.40 -13.33
N LEU A 63 6.12 5.47 -14.28
CA LEU A 63 7.13 5.19 -15.29
C LEU A 63 7.30 6.33 -16.29
N ALA A 64 6.19 6.93 -16.74
CA ALA A 64 6.22 8.06 -17.67
C ALA A 64 6.96 9.26 -17.06
N LEU A 65 6.69 9.59 -15.80
CA LEU A 65 7.40 10.71 -15.13
C LEU A 65 8.90 10.46 -15.06
N GLY A 66 9.33 9.25 -14.68
CA GLY A 66 10.76 8.89 -14.64
C GLY A 66 11.40 8.92 -16.03
N PHE A 67 10.70 8.44 -17.04
CA PHE A 67 11.18 8.43 -18.43
C PHE A 67 11.32 9.85 -19.01
N TRP A 68 10.35 10.73 -18.76
CA TRP A 68 10.33 12.08 -19.30
C TRP A 68 11.24 13.06 -18.53
N ALA A 69 11.56 12.78 -17.26
CA ALA A 69 12.30 13.70 -16.41
C ALA A 69 13.65 14.19 -17.01
N PRO A 70 14.52 13.34 -17.59
CA PRO A 70 15.76 13.81 -18.20
C PRO A 70 15.54 14.78 -19.35
N PHE A 71 14.52 14.57 -20.19
CA PHE A 71 14.22 15.43 -21.33
C PHE A 71 13.77 16.83 -20.88
N VAL A 72 12.91 16.89 -19.86
CA VAL A 72 12.48 18.16 -19.26
C VAL A 72 13.67 18.92 -18.68
N VAL A 73 14.60 18.22 -18.01
CA VAL A 73 15.82 18.83 -17.47
C VAL A 73 16.71 19.36 -18.59
N VAL A 74 16.93 18.59 -19.66
CA VAL A 74 17.73 19.04 -20.81
C VAL A 74 17.11 20.26 -21.47
N GLU A 75 15.80 20.23 -21.73
CA GLU A 75 15.09 21.36 -22.32
C GLU A 75 15.21 22.62 -21.46
N TYR A 76 15.08 22.48 -20.13
CA TYR A 76 15.29 23.57 -19.19
C TYR A 76 16.71 24.14 -19.30
N GLN A 77 17.74 23.29 -19.33
CA GLN A 77 19.12 23.74 -19.44
C GLN A 77 19.41 24.43 -20.78
N LEU A 78 18.87 23.92 -21.89
CA LEU A 78 19.01 24.55 -23.22
C LEU A 78 18.35 25.93 -23.27
N ARG A 79 17.13 26.05 -22.75
CA ARG A 79 16.43 27.34 -22.66
C ARG A 79 17.20 28.33 -21.80
N LYS A 80 17.75 27.87 -20.68
CA LYS A 80 18.58 28.69 -19.78
C LYS A 80 19.86 29.16 -20.47
N ALA A 81 20.55 28.27 -21.19
CA ALA A 81 21.78 28.60 -21.91
C ALA A 81 21.56 29.59 -23.06
N ASN A 82 20.45 29.46 -23.79
CA ASN A 82 20.11 30.37 -24.90
C ASN A 82 19.54 31.73 -24.48
N SER A 83 19.18 31.89 -23.20
CA SER A 83 18.68 33.16 -22.66
C SER A 83 19.76 34.01 -22.01
N GLN A 84 21.02 33.53 -22.00
CA GLN A 84 22.22 34.31 -21.64
C GLN A 84 22.95 34.74 -22.91
#